data_AF-A0A0S1RQR7-F1
#
_entry.id   AF-A0A0S1RQR7-F1
#
_cell.length_a   1.000
_cell.length_b   1.000
_cell.length_c   1.000
_cell.angle_alpha   90.00
_cell.angle_beta   90.00
_cell.angle_gamma   90.00
#
_symmetry.space_group_name_H-M   'P 1'
#
loop_
_entity.id
_entity.type
_entity.pdbx_description
1 polymer ?
#
loop_
_entity_poly.entity_id
_entity_poly.type
_entity_poly.pdbx_seq_one_letter_code
_entity_poly.pdbx_strand_id
1 'polypeptide(L)'
;MTYVRLAPLIVIFLLLPSVKNTEAVDGFCLETCVILPCFSSVAGCYCHGSTCMRGTTIASMAKTIDEHRNLCQTHEDCITKKSGNFCARFPNHNINYGWCFNAES
;
A
#
# COMPACT_ATOMS: atom_id res chain seq x y z
N MET A 1 10.07 34.82 41.28
CA MET A 1 9.74 33.39 41.52
C MET A 1 8.31 33.15 41.07
N THR A 2 8.13 32.72 39.83
CA THR A 2 6.83 32.26 39.30
C THR A 2 7.13 31.13 38.35
N TYR A 3 7.18 29.91 38.92
CA TYR A 3 7.41 28.68 38.19
C TYR A 3 6.10 28.34 37.47
N VAL A 4 5.95 28.80 36.23
CA VAL A 4 4.83 28.41 35.38
C VAL A 4 4.96 26.91 35.14
N ARG A 5 3.99 26.15 35.68
CA ARG A 5 3.90 24.69 35.56
C ARG A 5 3.69 24.31 34.09
N LEU A 6 4.78 24.21 33.33
CA LEU A 6 4.86 23.68 31.95
C LEU A 6 4.55 22.17 31.84
N ALA A 7 3.93 21.58 32.86
CA ALA A 7 4.04 20.16 33.16
C ALA A 7 2.93 19.21 32.65
N PRO A 8 1.79 19.60 32.04
CA PRO A 8 0.84 18.58 31.56
C PRO A 8 0.68 18.50 30.03
N LEU A 9 1.48 19.20 29.21
CA LEU A 9 1.36 19.10 27.74
C LEU A 9 2.24 18.02 27.09
N ILE A 10 3.05 17.29 27.86
CA ILE A 10 4.01 16.30 27.33
C ILE A 10 3.43 14.87 27.32
N VAL A 11 2.25 14.62 27.90
CA VAL A 11 1.76 13.25 28.14
C VAL A 11 0.95 12.65 26.96
N ILE A 12 0.73 13.38 25.85
CA ILE A 12 -0.12 12.91 24.73
C ILE A 12 0.71 12.37 23.53
N PHE A 13 1.91 11.82 23.75
CA PHE A 13 2.76 11.37 22.63
C PHE A 13 3.12 9.88 22.58
N LEU A 14 2.52 9.01 23.40
CA LEU A 14 3.01 7.62 23.53
C LEU A 14 1.97 6.51 23.38
N LEU A 15 1.00 6.65 22.47
CA LEU A 15 0.20 5.51 21.99
C LEU A 15 0.48 5.18 20.50
N LEU A 16 1.75 5.23 20.11
CA LEU A 16 2.20 4.50 18.92
C LEU A 16 2.49 3.06 19.39
N PRO A 17 1.79 2.03 18.86
CA PRO A 17 2.21 0.66 19.13
C PRO A 17 3.65 0.50 18.65
N SER A 18 4.55 0.10 19.55
CA SER A 18 5.93 -0.26 19.25
C SER A 18 5.95 -1.24 18.07
N VAL A 19 6.37 -0.74 16.91
CA VAL A 19 6.72 -1.61 15.78
C VAL A 19 7.98 -2.36 16.19
N LYS A 20 7.81 -3.64 16.50
CA LYS A 20 8.90 -4.57 16.74
C LYS A 20 9.82 -4.52 15.52
N ASN A 21 11.09 -4.20 15.74
CA ASN A 21 12.13 -4.33 14.72
C ASN A 21 12.30 -5.81 14.38
N THR A 22 11.59 -6.25 13.35
CA THR A 22 11.88 -7.46 12.60
C THR A 22 11.95 -7.00 11.16
N GLU A 23 13.12 -7.20 10.56
CA GLU A 23 13.41 -7.13 9.11
C GLU A 23 12.72 -6.03 8.33
N ALA A 24 13.48 -5.06 7.79
CA ALA A 24 13.00 -4.02 6.88
C ALA A 24 11.76 -4.47 6.10
N VAL A 25 10.59 -3.99 6.53
CA VAL A 25 9.30 -4.41 6.00
C VAL A 25 9.15 -3.70 4.65
N ASP A 26 9.86 -4.20 3.64
CA ASP A 26 10.09 -3.62 2.31
C ASP A 26 8.84 -3.66 1.41
N GLY A 27 7.67 -3.43 2.00
CA GLY A 27 6.39 -3.57 1.33
C GLY A 27 5.20 -2.92 2.01
N PHE A 28 5.32 -2.45 3.25
CA PHE A 28 4.26 -1.71 3.92
C PHE A 28 4.52 -0.21 3.84
N CYS A 29 3.46 0.55 3.58
CA CYS A 29 3.55 2.00 3.43
C CYS A 29 3.27 2.76 4.74
N LEU A 30 3.22 2.04 5.88
CA LEU A 30 2.96 2.57 7.22
C LEU A 30 1.60 3.30 7.39
N GLU A 31 0.69 3.09 6.45
CA GLU A 31 -0.66 3.64 6.45
C GLU A 31 -1.70 2.51 6.56
N THR A 32 -2.87 2.83 7.10
CA THR A 32 -4.03 1.94 7.09
C THR A 32 -5.10 2.51 6.16
N CYS A 33 -5.88 1.62 5.57
CA CYS A 33 -6.90 1.99 4.59
C CYS A 33 -8.33 1.60 4.98
N VAL A 34 -8.58 1.52 6.29
CA VAL A 34 -9.90 1.11 6.82
C VAL A 34 -10.96 2.18 6.61
N ILE A 35 -10.58 3.45 6.81
CA ILE A 35 -11.50 4.60 6.74
C ILE A 35 -11.14 5.54 5.60
N LEU A 36 -9.84 5.74 5.38
CA LEU A 36 -9.29 6.66 4.39
C LEU A 36 -8.52 5.85 3.34
N PRO A 37 -8.44 6.33 2.08
CA PRO A 37 -7.56 5.72 1.10
C PRO A 37 -6.08 5.94 1.48
N CYS A 38 -5.19 5.12 0.90
CA CYS A 38 -3.75 5.30 1.06
C CYS A 38 -3.30 6.63 0.43
N PHE A 39 -2.75 7.56 1.20
CA PHE A 39 -2.26 8.84 0.66
C PHE A 39 -1.01 8.63 -0.19
N SER A 40 -0.22 7.60 0.13
CA SER A 40 0.96 7.20 -0.65
C SER A 40 0.65 6.47 -1.96
N SER A 41 -0.57 6.61 -2.50
CA SER A 41 -0.95 6.01 -3.80
C SER A 41 -0.01 6.43 -4.93
N VAL A 42 0.49 7.68 -4.89
CA VAL A 42 1.48 8.19 -5.86
C VAL A 42 2.83 7.47 -5.78
N ALA A 43 3.18 6.94 -4.61
CA ALA A 43 4.39 6.13 -4.40
C ALA A 43 4.19 4.64 -4.75
N GLY A 44 3.02 4.27 -5.30
CA GLY A 44 2.67 2.90 -5.66
C GLY A 44 2.15 2.06 -4.49
N CYS A 45 1.57 2.72 -3.47
CA CYS A 45 0.92 2.05 -2.34
C CYS A 45 -0.58 1.89 -2.57
N TYR A 46 -1.11 0.70 -2.28
CA TYR A 46 -2.50 0.36 -2.49
C TYR A 46 -3.06 -0.33 -1.27
N CYS A 47 -4.37 -0.18 -1.08
CA CYS A 47 -5.06 -0.80 0.03
C CYS A 47 -5.18 -2.31 -0.21
N HIS A 48 -4.62 -3.10 0.68
CA HIS A 48 -4.79 -4.55 0.69
C HIS A 48 -5.22 -5.00 2.09
N GLY A 49 -6.44 -5.55 2.18
CA GLY A 49 -7.09 -5.79 3.47
C GLY A 49 -7.37 -4.46 4.20
N SER A 50 -6.70 -4.24 5.33
CA SER A 50 -6.83 -3.03 6.16
C SER A 50 -5.59 -2.13 6.14
N THR A 51 -4.55 -2.50 5.38
CA THR A 51 -3.25 -1.82 5.37
C THR A 51 -2.83 -1.41 3.98
N CYS A 52 -2.08 -0.32 3.88
CA CYS A 52 -1.49 0.13 2.63
C CYS A 52 -0.16 -0.60 2.38
N MET A 53 -0.09 -1.30 1.26
CA MET A 53 1.09 -2.06 0.84
C MET A 53 1.52 -1.66 -0.58
N ARG A 54 2.79 -1.87 -0.91
CA ARG A 54 3.30 -1.61 -2.26
C ARG A 54 2.69 -2.60 -3.26
N GLY A 55 2.33 -2.11 -4.44
CA GLY A 55 1.75 -2.96 -5.50
C GLY A 55 2.63 -4.15 -5.87
N THR A 56 3.96 -3.97 -5.88
CA THR A 56 4.95 -5.04 -6.08
C THR A 56 4.80 -6.16 -5.05
N THR A 57 4.63 -5.80 -3.77
CA THR A 57 4.53 -6.74 -2.66
C THR A 57 3.22 -7.50 -2.74
N ILE A 58 2.11 -6.80 -2.99
CA ILE A 58 0.79 -7.42 -3.20
C ILE A 58 0.87 -8.43 -4.35
N ALA A 59 1.45 -8.04 -5.49
CA ALA A 59 1.58 -8.91 -6.65
C ALA A 59 2.50 -10.12 -6.41
N SER A 60 3.54 -9.98 -5.60
CA SER A 60 4.43 -11.10 -5.25
C SER A 60 3.79 -12.12 -4.30
N MET A 61 2.86 -11.68 -3.45
CA MET A 61 2.18 -12.53 -2.47
C MET A 61 0.91 -13.17 -3.05
N ALA A 62 0.37 -12.61 -4.13
CA ALA A 62 -0.88 -13.05 -4.72
C ALA A 62 -0.78 -14.48 -5.28
N LYS A 63 -1.79 -15.30 -4.97
CA LYS A 63 -1.94 -16.65 -5.56
C LYS A 63 -2.87 -16.66 -6.75
N THR A 64 -3.80 -15.71 -6.81
CA THR A 64 -4.73 -15.56 -7.94
C THR A 64 -4.84 -14.11 -8.38
N ILE A 65 -5.27 -13.90 -9.62
CA ILE A 65 -5.46 -12.56 -10.19
C ILE A 65 -6.59 -11.77 -9.52
N ASP A 66 -7.47 -12.43 -8.77
CA ASP A 66 -8.67 -11.82 -8.19
C ASP A 66 -8.46 -11.31 -6.76
N GLU A 67 -7.31 -11.61 -6.14
CA GLU A 67 -6.98 -11.16 -4.78
C GLU A 67 -6.88 -9.64 -4.64
N HIS A 68 -6.58 -8.94 -5.74
CA HIS A 68 -6.62 -7.48 -5.77
C HIS A 68 -7.09 -7.00 -7.14
N ARG A 69 -7.96 -5.98 -7.13
CA ARG A 69 -8.60 -5.41 -8.34
C ARG A 69 -7.61 -4.90 -9.41
N ASN A 70 -6.37 -4.66 -9.04
CA ASN A 70 -5.34 -4.10 -9.91
C ASN A 70 -4.36 -5.17 -10.41
N LEU A 71 -4.49 -6.42 -9.96
CA LEU A 71 -3.69 -7.51 -10.52
C LEU A 71 -4.20 -7.88 -11.90
N CYS A 72 -3.27 -8.14 -12.80
CA CYS A 72 -3.55 -8.51 -14.17
C CYS A 72 -2.51 -9.48 -14.71
N GLN A 73 -2.91 -10.26 -15.71
CA GLN A 73 -2.00 -11.03 -16.53
C GLN A 73 -1.91 -10.43 -17.94
N THR A 74 -3.02 -9.82 -18.39
CA THR A 74 -3.22 -9.21 -19.71
C THR A 74 -3.84 -7.81 -19.59
N HIS A 75 -3.85 -7.06 -20.71
CA HIS A 75 -4.52 -5.76 -20.78
C HIS A 75 -6.05 -5.89 -20.64
N GLU A 76 -6.63 -6.96 -21.18
CA GLU A 76 -8.07 -7.24 -21.12
C GLU A 76 -8.57 -7.43 -19.68
N ASP A 77 -7.72 -8.00 -18.80
CA ASP A 77 -8.05 -8.12 -17.37
C ASP A 77 -8.32 -6.75 -16.74
N CYS A 78 -7.47 -5.75 -17.04
CA CYS A 78 -7.61 -4.40 -16.50
C CYS A 78 -8.88 -3.71 -16.99
N ILE A 79 -9.21 -3.89 -18.28
CA ILE A 79 -10.42 -3.33 -18.90
C ILE A 79 -11.65 -3.98 -18.27
N THR A 80 -11.65 -5.31 -18.16
CA THR A 80 -12.76 -6.10 -17.59
C THR A 80 -13.01 -5.73 -16.12
N LYS A 81 -11.94 -5.58 -15.32
CA LYS A 81 -12.01 -5.15 -13.90
C LYS A 81 -12.30 -3.66 -13.74
N LYS A 82 -12.26 -2.89 -14.83
CA LYS A 82 -12.36 -1.42 -14.85
C LYS A 82 -11.35 -0.76 -13.91
N SER A 83 -10.13 -1.31 -13.83
CA SER A 83 -9.02 -0.81 -13.01
C SER A 83 -7.91 -0.15 -13.81
N GLY A 84 -8.01 -0.20 -15.14
CA GLY A 84 -7.05 0.39 -16.07
C GLY A 84 -7.36 -0.04 -17.50
N ASN A 85 -6.54 0.42 -18.44
CA ASN A 85 -6.51 -0.11 -19.80
C ASN A 85 -5.16 -0.79 -20.14
N PHE A 86 -4.18 -0.67 -19.25
CA PHE A 86 -2.85 -1.23 -19.45
C PHE A 86 -2.40 -2.06 -18.24
N CYS A 87 -1.73 -3.19 -18.53
CA CYS A 87 -1.15 -4.08 -17.53
C CYS A 87 0.39 -3.99 -17.57
N ALA A 88 1.02 -3.29 -16.61
CA ALA A 88 2.49 -3.29 -16.51
C ALA A 88 2.97 -4.50 -15.73
N ARG A 89 3.97 -5.17 -16.28
CA ARG A 89 4.75 -6.16 -15.55
C ARG A 89 5.81 -5.46 -14.71
N PHE A 90 6.05 -6.00 -13.52
CA PHE A 90 7.16 -5.58 -12.68
C PHE A 90 8.48 -6.07 -13.29
N PRO A 91 9.61 -5.36 -13.11
CA PRO A 91 10.92 -5.82 -13.59
C PRO A 91 11.38 -7.15 -12.99
N ASN A 92 10.86 -7.51 -11.82
CA ASN A 92 11.15 -8.78 -11.18
C ASN A 92 10.37 -9.92 -11.83
N HIS A 93 11.08 -10.79 -12.56
CA HIS A 93 10.50 -11.94 -13.26
C HIS A 93 9.87 -13.00 -12.35
N ASN A 94 10.15 -12.98 -11.04
CA ASN A 94 9.52 -13.89 -10.08
C ASN A 94 8.09 -13.46 -9.70
N ILE A 95 7.62 -12.31 -10.19
CA ILE A 95 6.26 -11.83 -9.95
C ILE A 95 5.39 -12.22 -11.15
N ASN A 96 4.45 -13.14 -10.91
CA ASN A 96 3.61 -13.73 -11.95
C ASN A 96 2.54 -12.79 -12.51
N TYR A 97 2.25 -11.69 -11.82
CA TYR A 97 1.18 -10.75 -12.16
C TYR A 97 1.73 -9.34 -12.39
N GLY A 98 1.05 -8.61 -13.26
CA GLY A 98 1.26 -7.18 -13.45
C GLY A 98 0.32 -6.34 -12.60
N TRP A 99 0.39 -5.03 -12.84
CA TRP A 99 -0.45 -4.03 -12.20
C TRP A 99 -1.18 -3.18 -13.23
N CYS A 100 -2.47 -2.95 -13.01
CA CYS A 100 -3.32 -2.13 -13.86
C CYS A 100 -3.12 -0.63 -13.61
N PHE A 101 -3.08 0.15 -14.68
CA PHE A 101 -3.19 1.61 -14.65
C PHE A 101 -3.87 2.12 -15.92
N ASN A 102 -4.28 3.38 -15.88
CA ASN A 102 -4.74 4.09 -17.05
C ASN A 102 -3.52 4.69 -17.76
N ALA A 103 -3.22 4.17 -18.94
CA ALA A 103 -2.33 4.82 -19.88
C ALA A 103 -3.19 5.67 -20.83
N GLU A 104 -2.92 6.97 -20.89
CA GLU A 104 -3.43 7.78 -22.00
C GLU A 104 -2.68 7.39 -23.27
N SER A 105 -3.42 7.19 -24.37
CA SER A 105 -2.87 6.84 -25.69
C SER A 105 -2.53 8.07 -26.50
#